data_AF-A0A644Z074-F1
#
_entry.id   AF-A0A644Z074-F1
#
_cell.length_a   1.000
_cell.length_b   1.000
_cell.length_c   1.000
_cell.angle_alpha   90.00
_cell.angle_beta   90.00
_cell.angle_gamma   90.00
#
_symmetry.space_group_name_H-M   'P 1'
#
loop_
_entity.id
_entity.type
_entity.pdbx_description
1 polymer ?
#
loop_
_entity_poly.entity_id
_entity_poly.type
_entity_poly.pdbx_seq_one_letter_code
_entity_poly.pdbx_strand_id
1 'polypeptide(L)'
;MNSTIENSISGYADKNDKKYGHKTVKGYTLFSISRGIYLLTEGGIDMKRLIIALTALLVLAAAGAAFAADVVLTSVGQSPDVMMVRVVLRKMKIDADSEPLLKADALAGRKVLVAVVGGSSKGLGAAGINKDQEVERVSSLLKAAKEQGVKVLVMHIGGEGRRGTLSDAFIEAAAPWGDRIIVVDGGNSDGIFEKLTEGKNVKILVAPNVNGTSAPLGETLSEWGISAK
;
A
#
# COMPACT_ATOMS: atom_id res chain seq x y z
N MET A 1 46.99 -16.82 -4.42
CA MET A 1 46.35 -17.43 -3.24
C MET A 1 47.20 -18.62 -2.82
N ASN A 2 47.67 -18.64 -1.57
CA ASN A 2 48.67 -19.61 -1.10
C ASN A 2 48.11 -21.04 -1.10
N SER A 3 48.83 -21.97 -1.72
CA SER A 3 48.51 -23.42 -1.80
C SER A 3 48.26 -24.08 -0.43
N THR A 4 48.72 -23.45 0.65
CA THR A 4 48.45 -23.86 2.04
C THR A 4 46.99 -23.67 2.46
N ILE A 5 46.30 -22.65 1.94
CA ILE A 5 44.89 -22.35 2.27
C ILE A 5 43.96 -23.32 1.55
N GLU A 6 44.20 -23.58 0.26
CA GLU A 6 43.44 -24.58 -0.51
C GLU A 6 43.55 -25.99 0.09
N ASN A 7 44.75 -26.41 0.48
CA ASN A 7 44.96 -27.70 1.15
C ASN A 7 44.26 -27.79 2.51
N SER A 8 44.09 -26.66 3.22
CA SER A 8 43.38 -26.63 4.50
C SER A 8 41.86 -26.68 4.34
N ILE A 9 41.33 -26.11 3.26
CA ILE A 9 39.91 -26.16 2.89
C ILE A 9 39.54 -27.57 2.40
N SER A 10 40.36 -28.15 1.52
CA SER A 10 40.18 -29.50 0.98
C SER A 10 40.15 -30.57 2.09
N GLY A 11 41.08 -30.48 3.06
CA GLY A 11 41.11 -31.39 4.20
C GLY A 11 39.98 -31.24 5.23
N TYR A 12 39.21 -30.14 5.20
CA TYR A 12 38.04 -29.95 6.06
C TYR A 12 36.77 -30.54 5.44
N ALA A 13 36.64 -30.46 4.11
CA ALA A 13 35.52 -31.02 3.36
C ALA A 13 35.48 -32.56 3.40
N ASP A 14 36.64 -33.21 3.49
CA ASP A 14 36.76 -34.68 3.43
C ASP A 14 36.50 -35.39 4.79
N LYS A 15 36.61 -34.69 5.93
CA LYS A 15 36.66 -35.35 7.25
C LYS A 15 35.46 -35.17 8.18
N ASN A 16 34.39 -34.48 7.81
CA ASN A 16 33.27 -34.25 8.74
C ASN A 16 31.91 -34.30 8.07
N ASP A 17 31.43 -35.50 7.76
CA ASP A 17 30.05 -35.71 7.33
C ASP A 17 29.04 -35.68 8.50
N LYS A 18 29.44 -35.34 9.74
CA LYS A 18 28.51 -35.37 10.90
C LYS A 18 28.65 -34.31 12.00
N LYS A 19 29.41 -33.21 11.85
CA LYS A 19 29.36 -32.15 12.87
C LYS A 19 29.78 -30.77 12.36
N TYR A 20 28.85 -29.83 12.40
CA TYR A 20 29.11 -28.39 12.35
C TYR A 20 30.17 -28.04 13.41
N GLY A 21 31.33 -27.56 12.97
CA GLY A 21 32.47 -27.27 13.84
C GLY A 21 33.25 -26.04 13.36
N HIS A 22 34.11 -25.51 14.22
CA HIS A 22 35.03 -24.41 13.91
C HIS A 22 36.47 -24.92 13.92
N LYS A 23 37.31 -24.40 13.03
CA LYS A 23 38.75 -24.68 13.00
C LYS A 23 39.52 -23.38 12.82
N THR A 24 40.47 -23.14 13.71
CA THR A 24 41.34 -21.97 13.66
C THR A 24 42.67 -22.37 13.03
N VAL A 25 43.08 -21.67 11.97
CA VAL A 25 44.36 -21.90 11.29
C VAL A 25 45.04 -20.56 11.08
N LYS A 26 46.24 -20.38 11.65
CA LYS A 26 47.12 -19.21 11.44
C LYS A 26 46.41 -17.83 11.48
N GLY A 27 45.59 -17.57 12.50
CA GLY A 27 44.92 -16.27 12.67
C GLY A 27 43.60 -16.10 11.90
N TYR A 28 43.17 -17.14 11.18
CA TYR A 28 41.88 -17.22 10.50
C TYR A 28 40.98 -18.23 11.19
N THR A 29 39.70 -17.91 11.32
CA THR A 29 38.68 -18.87 11.74
C THR A 29 37.76 -19.19 10.56
N LEU A 30 37.61 -20.48 10.26
CA LEU A 30 36.76 -20.99 9.20
C LEU A 30 35.42 -21.48 9.79
N PHE A 31 34.31 -20.92 9.30
CA PHE A 31 32.95 -21.31 9.72
C PHE A 31 32.18 -21.92 8.55
N SER A 32 31.56 -23.08 8.77
CA SER A 32 30.61 -23.67 7.83
C SER A 32 29.20 -23.18 8.15
N ILE A 33 28.53 -22.53 7.19
CA ILE A 33 27.16 -22.03 7.34
C ILE A 33 26.16 -23.02 6.74
N SER A 34 26.52 -23.61 5.62
CA SER A 34 25.76 -24.63 4.89
C SER A 34 26.73 -25.45 4.03
N ARG A 35 26.25 -26.53 3.39
CA ARG A 35 27.08 -27.35 2.50
C ARG A 35 27.70 -26.48 1.41
N GLY A 36 29.03 -26.35 1.43
CA GLY A 36 29.80 -25.61 0.43
C GLY A 36 29.98 -24.11 0.69
N ILE A 37 29.38 -23.53 1.75
CA ILE A 37 29.55 -22.11 2.08
C ILE A 37 30.38 -21.97 3.35
N TYR A 38 31.54 -21.32 3.21
CA TYR A 38 32.47 -21.07 4.30
C TYR A 38 32.81 -19.58 4.43
N LEU A 39 32.83 -19.08 5.67
CA LEU A 39 33.30 -17.73 6.01
C LEU A 39 34.71 -17.80 6.61
N LEU A 40 35.57 -16.88 6.16
CA LEU A 40 36.93 -16.66 6.67
C LEU A 40 37.01 -15.26 7.30
N THR A 41 37.50 -15.17 8.53
CA THR A 41 37.74 -13.88 9.21
C THR A 41 39.18 -13.77 9.69
N GLU A 42 39.85 -12.64 9.41
CA GLU A 42 41.17 -12.27 9.96
C GLU A 42 41.03 -11.44 11.22
N GLY A 43 41.75 -11.79 12.28
CA GLY A 43 41.82 -10.98 13.50
C GLY A 43 40.58 -11.09 14.39
N GLY A 44 40.79 -11.05 15.71
CA GLY A 44 39.79 -11.33 16.73
C GLY A 44 38.71 -10.26 16.88
N ILE A 45 37.84 -10.11 15.88
CA ILE A 45 36.52 -9.53 16.10
C ILE A 45 35.72 -10.62 16.83
N ASP A 46 35.57 -10.45 18.15
CA ASP A 46 34.80 -11.35 18.99
C ASP A 46 33.42 -11.60 18.35
N MET A 47 33.10 -12.87 18.10
CA MET A 47 31.84 -13.32 17.46
C MET A 47 30.61 -12.66 18.10
N LYS A 48 30.66 -12.39 19.41
CA LYS A 48 29.59 -11.68 20.12
C LYS A 48 29.44 -10.24 19.64
N ARG A 49 30.54 -9.53 19.40
CA ARG A 49 30.53 -8.13 18.91
C ARG A 49 30.04 -8.05 17.47
N LEU A 50 30.41 -9.03 16.63
CA LEU A 50 29.91 -9.09 15.25
C LEU A 50 28.41 -9.38 15.21
N ILE A 51 27.93 -10.33 16.01
CA ILE A 51 26.50 -10.63 16.13
C ILE A 51 25.75 -9.41 16.70
N ILE A 52 26.26 -8.76 17.75
CA ILE A 52 25.63 -7.56 18.33
C ILE A 52 25.57 -6.43 17.29
N ALA A 53 26.63 -6.19 16.51
CA ALA A 53 26.64 -5.16 15.48
C ALA A 53 25.65 -5.46 14.34
N LEU A 54 25.59 -6.71 13.87
CA LEU A 54 24.61 -7.16 12.87
C LEU A 54 23.17 -7.08 13.38
N THR A 55 22.94 -7.45 14.64
CA THR A 55 21.62 -7.40 15.26
C THR A 55 21.19 -5.94 15.49
N ALA A 56 22.10 -5.08 15.94
CA ALA A 56 21.85 -3.65 16.10
C ALA A 56 21.54 -2.98 14.75
N LEU A 57 22.26 -3.34 13.68
CA LEU A 57 22.00 -2.85 12.32
C LEU A 57 20.64 -3.35 11.78
N LEU A 58 20.27 -4.60 12.05
CA LEU A 58 18.97 -5.15 11.66
C LEU A 58 17.82 -4.48 12.42
N VAL A 59 17.99 -4.21 13.72
CA VAL A 59 17.02 -3.50 14.55
C VAL A 59 16.89 -2.04 14.11
N LEU A 60 17.98 -1.37 13.73
CA LEU A 60 17.94 -0.01 13.22
C LEU A 60 17.27 0.07 11.83
N ALA A 61 17.47 -0.94 10.98
CA ALA A 61 16.78 -1.05 9.70
C ALA A 61 15.27 -1.32 9.86
N ALA A 62 14.86 -2.02 10.92
CA ALA A 62 13.45 -2.30 11.23
C ALA A 62 12.73 -1.12 11.92
N ALA A 63 13.47 -0.24 12.61
CA ALA A 63 12.89 0.88 13.37
C ALA A 63 12.41 2.06 12.51
N GLY A 64 12.71 2.08 11.21
CA GLY A 64 12.35 3.17 10.29
C GLY A 64 10.99 3.04 9.60
N ALA A 65 10.32 1.90 9.71
CA ALA A 65 8.98 1.73 9.12
C ALA A 65 7.93 2.30 10.07
N ALA A 66 7.68 3.61 9.99
CA ALA A 66 6.39 4.12 10.43
C ALA A 66 5.31 3.34 9.66
N PHE A 67 4.50 2.55 10.36
CA PHE A 67 3.48 1.73 9.72
C PHE A 67 2.43 2.66 9.10
N ALA A 68 2.54 2.89 7.79
CA ALA A 68 1.49 3.50 7.01
C ALA A 68 0.19 2.72 7.23
N ALA A 69 -0.93 3.41 7.47
CA ALA A 69 -2.24 2.76 7.47
C ALA A 69 -2.46 2.01 6.15
N ASP A 70 -3.00 0.79 6.22
CA ASP A 70 -3.25 -0.02 5.01
C ASP A 70 -4.22 0.67 4.04
N VAL A 71 -5.11 1.52 4.57
CA VAL A 71 -6.09 2.29 3.80
C VAL A 71 -5.67 3.76 3.76
N VAL A 72 -5.71 4.35 2.57
CA VAL A 72 -5.60 5.81 2.38
C VAL A 72 -6.81 6.33 1.63
N LEU A 73 -7.35 7.47 2.06
CA LEU A 73 -8.43 8.16 1.40
C LEU A 73 -7.90 9.40 0.69
N THR A 74 -8.50 9.72 -0.45
CA THR A 74 -8.31 11.01 -1.09
C THR A 74 -9.63 11.54 -1.63
N SER A 75 -9.73 12.86 -1.76
CA SER A 75 -10.84 13.47 -2.47
C SER A 75 -10.54 13.46 -3.97
N VAL A 76 -11.57 13.23 -4.77
CA VAL A 76 -11.58 13.41 -6.22
C VAL A 76 -12.62 14.49 -6.52
N GLY A 77 -12.15 15.72 -6.72
CA GLY A 77 -12.99 16.90 -6.89
C GLY A 77 -13.12 17.80 -5.65
N GLN A 78 -12.32 17.54 -4.62
CA GLN A 78 -12.19 18.36 -3.39
C GLN A 78 -13.51 18.59 -2.65
N SER A 79 -14.44 17.64 -2.72
CA SER A 79 -15.68 17.64 -1.94
C SER A 79 -15.45 17.28 -0.46
N PRO A 80 -16.21 17.86 0.49
CA PRO A 80 -16.19 17.47 1.90
C PRO A 80 -16.62 16.01 2.15
N ASP A 81 -17.19 15.33 1.15
CA ASP A 81 -17.66 13.95 1.24
C ASP A 81 -16.55 12.98 1.71
N VAL A 82 -15.28 13.24 1.39
CA VAL A 82 -14.14 12.43 1.86
C VAL A 82 -14.07 12.35 3.39
N MET A 83 -14.45 13.42 4.09
CA MET A 83 -14.46 13.47 5.55
C MET A 83 -15.61 12.64 6.13
N MET A 84 -16.74 12.54 5.42
CA MET A 84 -17.84 11.68 5.84
C MET A 84 -17.47 10.20 5.72
N VAL A 85 -16.80 9.80 4.64
CA VAL A 85 -16.28 8.42 4.51
C VAL A 85 -15.26 8.12 5.61
N ARG A 86 -14.38 9.07 5.93
CA ARG A 86 -13.43 8.95 7.05
C ARG A 86 -14.14 8.74 8.39
N VAL A 87 -15.27 9.40 8.64
CA VAL A 87 -16.09 9.18 9.83
C VAL A 87 -16.65 7.76 9.85
N VAL A 88 -17.14 7.24 8.72
CA VAL A 88 -17.64 5.87 8.61
C VAL A 88 -16.55 4.84 8.92
N LEU A 89 -15.36 4.98 8.33
CA LEU A 89 -14.22 4.09 8.62
C LEU A 89 -13.81 4.13 10.09
N ARG A 90 -13.76 5.31 10.72
CA ARG A 90 -13.48 5.43 12.15
C ARG A 90 -14.52 4.72 13.02
N LYS A 91 -15.81 4.83 12.69
CA LYS A 91 -16.88 4.08 13.39
C LYS A 91 -16.70 2.56 13.26
N MET A 92 -16.16 2.12 12.13
CA MET A 92 -15.81 0.72 11.86
C MET A 92 -14.46 0.29 12.49
N LYS A 93 -13.76 1.20 13.19
CA LYS A 93 -12.39 0.98 13.73
C LYS A 93 -11.38 0.57 12.67
N ILE A 94 -11.56 1.07 11.44
CA ILE A 94 -10.59 0.94 10.36
C ILE A 94 -9.76 2.21 10.34
N ASP A 95 -8.47 2.02 10.57
CA ASP A 95 -7.48 3.07 10.54
C ASP A 95 -7.18 3.46 9.09
N ALA A 96 -7.26 4.75 8.79
CA ALA A 96 -7.13 5.23 7.42
C ALA A 96 -6.64 6.67 7.37
N ASP A 97 -5.50 6.85 6.70
CA ASP A 97 -4.99 8.18 6.42
C ASP A 97 -5.89 8.86 5.40
N SER A 98 -5.98 10.19 5.41
CA SER A 98 -6.60 10.91 4.31
C SER A 98 -5.81 12.12 3.94
N GLU A 99 -5.50 12.19 2.66
CA GLU A 99 -4.82 13.31 2.07
C GLU A 99 -5.66 13.87 0.92
N PRO A 100 -6.17 15.12 1.05
CA PRO A 100 -7.03 15.72 0.03
C PRO A 100 -6.38 15.79 -1.36
N LEU A 101 -5.06 15.99 -1.40
CA LEU A 101 -4.25 16.09 -2.62
C LEU A 101 -3.19 14.97 -2.66
N LEU A 102 -3.61 13.74 -2.36
CA LEU A 102 -2.74 12.57 -2.40
C LEU A 102 -2.04 12.47 -3.77
N LYS A 103 -0.74 12.19 -3.71
CA LYS A 103 0.14 11.97 -4.87
C LYS A 103 0.64 10.52 -4.87
N ALA A 104 1.20 10.11 -6.00
CA ALA A 104 1.60 8.73 -6.26
C ALA A 104 2.67 8.18 -5.29
N ASP A 105 3.54 9.03 -4.77
CA ASP A 105 4.59 8.71 -3.80
C ASP A 105 4.02 8.29 -2.44
N ALA A 106 2.89 8.89 -2.03
CA ALA A 106 2.20 8.59 -0.78
C ALA A 106 1.39 7.28 -0.80
N LEU A 107 1.38 6.54 -1.92
CA LEU A 107 0.81 5.20 -2.05
C LEU A 107 1.73 4.08 -1.53
N ALA A 108 3.02 4.38 -1.31
CA ALA A 108 3.96 3.39 -0.81
C ALA A 108 3.50 2.78 0.52
N GLY A 109 3.46 1.44 0.58
CA GLY A 109 3.03 0.70 1.76
C GLY A 109 1.51 0.67 1.99
N ARG A 110 0.70 1.28 1.11
CA ARG A 110 -0.77 1.21 1.17
C ARG A 110 -1.26 -0.04 0.46
N LYS A 111 -2.36 -0.62 0.94
CA LYS A 111 -3.06 -1.74 0.29
C LYS A 111 -4.29 -1.28 -0.48
N VAL A 112 -4.98 -0.26 0.03
CA VAL A 112 -6.24 0.25 -0.52
C VAL A 112 -6.21 1.77 -0.63
N LEU A 113 -6.54 2.28 -1.81
CA LEU A 113 -6.88 3.67 -2.08
C LEU A 113 -8.40 3.81 -2.16
N VAL A 114 -8.97 4.61 -1.27
CA VAL A 114 -10.39 5.01 -1.31
C VAL A 114 -10.48 6.38 -1.97
N ALA A 115 -10.91 6.41 -3.23
CA ALA A 115 -11.11 7.61 -4.01
C ALA A 115 -12.56 8.09 -3.87
N VAL A 116 -12.78 9.14 -3.08
CA VAL A 116 -14.13 9.68 -2.82
C VAL A 116 -14.45 10.78 -3.81
N VAL A 117 -15.40 10.52 -4.70
CA VAL A 117 -15.72 11.36 -5.85
C VAL A 117 -16.89 12.30 -5.55
N GLY A 118 -16.63 13.59 -5.71
CA GLY A 118 -17.63 14.65 -5.65
C GLY A 118 -16.98 16.00 -5.99
N GLY A 119 -17.60 16.76 -6.87
CA GLY A 119 -17.11 18.06 -7.29
C GLY A 119 -17.47 19.18 -6.32
N SER A 120 -16.50 20.03 -5.97
CA SER A 120 -16.70 21.23 -5.17
C SER A 120 -15.88 22.39 -5.71
N SER A 121 -16.53 23.34 -6.39
CA SER A 121 -15.84 24.54 -6.91
C SER A 121 -15.15 25.34 -5.79
N LYS A 122 -15.78 25.43 -4.61
CA LYS A 122 -15.17 26.04 -3.42
C LYS A 122 -13.97 25.24 -2.91
N GLY A 123 -14.05 23.92 -2.92
CA GLY A 123 -12.96 23.03 -2.50
C GLY A 123 -11.75 23.14 -3.42
N LEU A 124 -11.97 23.12 -4.74
CA LEU A 124 -10.93 23.36 -5.75
C LEU A 124 -10.27 24.73 -5.56
N GLY A 125 -11.07 25.77 -5.36
CA GLY A 125 -10.55 27.12 -5.08
C GLY A 125 -9.68 27.18 -3.81
N ALA A 126 -10.10 26.52 -2.73
CA ALA A 126 -9.33 26.44 -1.49
C ALA A 126 -8.04 25.61 -1.63
N ALA A 127 -8.06 24.59 -2.49
CA ALA A 127 -6.90 23.76 -2.81
C ALA A 127 -5.93 24.46 -3.80
N GLY A 128 -6.33 25.59 -4.39
CA GLY A 128 -5.50 26.33 -5.35
C GLY A 128 -5.34 25.63 -6.69
N ILE A 129 -6.29 24.75 -7.07
CA ILE A 129 -6.27 23.99 -8.33
C ILE A 129 -7.59 24.17 -9.08
N ASN A 130 -7.55 24.03 -10.40
CA ASN A 130 -8.74 24.01 -11.24
C ASN A 130 -9.21 22.58 -11.56
N LYS A 131 -10.31 22.46 -12.31
CA LYS A 131 -10.90 21.18 -12.72
C LYS A 131 -9.91 20.29 -13.47
N ASP A 132 -9.22 20.84 -14.48
CA ASP A 132 -8.37 20.05 -15.37
C ASP A 132 -7.12 19.55 -14.65
N GLN A 133 -6.53 20.39 -13.79
CA GLN A 133 -5.44 20.02 -12.90
C GLN A 133 -5.84 18.89 -11.94
N GLU A 134 -7.08 18.94 -11.42
CA GLU A 134 -7.59 17.87 -10.56
C GLU A 134 -7.81 16.57 -11.34
N VAL A 135 -8.36 16.64 -12.56
CA VAL A 135 -8.49 15.46 -13.45
C VAL A 135 -7.13 14.83 -13.76
N GLU A 136 -6.12 15.65 -14.07
CA GLU A 136 -4.75 15.18 -14.31
C GLU A 136 -4.18 14.49 -13.06
N ARG A 137 -4.26 15.15 -11.89
CA ARG A 137 -3.79 14.60 -10.61
C ARG A 137 -4.45 13.24 -10.32
N VAL A 138 -5.77 13.17 -10.45
CA VAL A 138 -6.55 11.95 -10.22
C VAL A 138 -6.12 10.84 -11.17
N SER A 139 -6.00 11.15 -12.45
CA SER A 139 -5.59 10.17 -13.47
C SER A 139 -4.20 9.62 -13.19
N SER A 140 -3.24 10.47 -12.85
CA SER A 140 -1.87 10.07 -12.49
C SER A 140 -1.85 9.22 -11.21
N LEU A 141 -2.62 9.60 -10.19
CA LEU A 141 -2.70 8.87 -8.93
C LEU A 141 -3.31 7.47 -9.13
N LEU A 142 -4.41 7.37 -9.85
CA LEU A 142 -5.11 6.10 -10.08
C LEU A 142 -4.31 5.15 -10.95
N LYS A 143 -3.60 5.70 -11.95
CA LYS A 143 -2.63 4.94 -12.74
C LYS A 143 -1.52 4.38 -11.85
N ALA A 144 -0.92 5.21 -11.00
CA ALA A 144 0.12 4.77 -10.07
C ALA A 144 -0.38 3.71 -9.07
N ALA A 145 -1.61 3.86 -8.55
CA ALA A 145 -2.23 2.86 -7.68
C ALA A 145 -2.30 1.48 -8.36
N LYS A 146 -2.76 1.45 -9.62
CA LYS A 146 -2.81 0.23 -10.42
C LYS A 146 -1.42 -0.38 -10.66
N GLU A 147 -0.44 0.45 -11.03
CA GLU A 147 0.94 0.02 -11.28
C GLU A 147 1.62 -0.55 -10.01
N GLN A 148 1.29 0.00 -8.85
CA GLN A 148 1.79 -0.46 -7.55
C GLN A 148 0.98 -1.62 -6.95
N GLY A 149 -0.08 -2.08 -7.62
CA GLY A 149 -0.96 -3.15 -7.12
C GLY A 149 -1.84 -2.74 -5.94
N VAL A 150 -2.01 -1.44 -5.69
CA VAL A 150 -2.92 -0.90 -4.68
C VAL A 150 -4.36 -1.01 -5.20
N LYS A 151 -5.25 -1.59 -4.38
CA LYS A 151 -6.67 -1.71 -4.73
C LYS A 151 -7.36 -0.35 -4.72
N VAL A 152 -8.14 -0.07 -5.75
CA VAL A 152 -8.88 1.19 -5.89
C VAL A 152 -10.36 0.97 -5.59
N LEU A 153 -10.83 1.56 -4.50
CA LEU A 153 -12.25 1.69 -4.19
C LEU A 153 -12.72 3.09 -4.55
N VAL A 154 -13.58 3.21 -5.56
CA VAL A 154 -14.23 4.46 -5.92
C VAL A 154 -15.53 4.59 -5.14
N MET A 155 -15.74 5.73 -4.48
CA MET A 155 -16.96 5.98 -3.72
C MET A 155 -17.63 7.28 -4.16
N HIS A 156 -18.93 7.24 -4.46
CA HIS A 156 -19.75 8.43 -4.65
C HIS A 156 -20.89 8.44 -3.63
N ILE A 157 -20.69 9.16 -2.52
CA ILE A 157 -21.60 9.09 -1.36
C ILE A 157 -22.58 10.25 -1.27
N GLY A 158 -22.44 11.27 -2.12
CA GLY A 158 -23.30 12.46 -2.09
C GLY A 158 -24.69 12.24 -2.69
N GLY A 159 -24.97 11.07 -3.25
CA GLY A 159 -26.24 10.72 -3.88
C GLY A 159 -26.58 11.65 -5.04
N GLU A 160 -27.87 11.71 -5.39
CA GLU A 160 -28.37 12.55 -6.49
C GLU A 160 -27.96 14.02 -6.32
N GLY A 161 -28.01 14.56 -5.10
CA GLY A 161 -27.68 15.96 -4.81
C GLY A 161 -26.22 16.34 -5.05
N ARG A 162 -25.33 15.36 -5.27
CA ARG A 162 -23.93 15.59 -5.64
C ARG A 162 -23.64 15.28 -7.11
N ARG A 163 -24.64 14.87 -7.90
CA ARG A 163 -24.51 14.73 -9.36
C ARG A 163 -24.54 16.09 -10.05
N GLY A 164 -24.07 16.11 -11.29
CA GLY A 164 -23.98 17.31 -12.12
C GLY A 164 -22.59 17.49 -12.73
N THR A 165 -22.46 18.42 -13.67
CA THR A 165 -21.34 18.52 -14.62
C THR A 165 -19.94 18.43 -13.98
N LEU A 166 -19.72 19.04 -12.81
CA LEU A 166 -18.41 19.00 -12.18
C LEU A 166 -18.10 17.64 -11.56
N SER A 167 -19.04 17.07 -10.80
CA SER A 167 -18.86 15.73 -10.21
C SER A 167 -18.77 14.67 -11.29
N ASP A 168 -19.58 14.78 -12.34
CA ASP A 168 -19.65 13.79 -13.42
C ASP A 168 -18.31 13.72 -14.16
N ALA A 169 -17.64 14.86 -14.40
CA ALA A 169 -16.29 14.86 -14.97
C ALA A 169 -15.25 14.14 -14.07
N PHE A 170 -15.41 14.23 -12.75
CA PHE A 170 -14.54 13.49 -11.81
C PHE A 170 -14.92 12.01 -11.71
N ILE A 171 -16.19 11.66 -11.89
CA ILE A 171 -16.67 10.29 -12.02
C ILE A 171 -16.07 9.64 -13.27
N GLU A 172 -16.12 10.33 -14.41
CA GLU A 172 -15.51 9.91 -15.68
C GLU A 172 -14.00 9.66 -15.53
N ALA A 173 -13.29 10.51 -14.78
CA ALA A 173 -11.87 10.34 -14.52
C ALA A 173 -11.56 9.15 -13.60
N ALA A 174 -12.40 8.89 -12.60
CA ALA A 174 -12.10 7.94 -11.52
C ALA A 174 -12.71 6.54 -11.70
N ALA A 175 -13.99 6.45 -12.07
CA ALA A 175 -14.74 5.19 -12.13
C ALA A 175 -14.07 4.11 -12.99
N PRO A 176 -13.46 4.42 -14.16
CA PRO A 176 -12.79 3.42 -14.98
C PRO A 176 -11.61 2.70 -14.29
N TRP A 177 -11.10 3.23 -13.18
CA TRP A 177 -9.95 2.67 -12.46
C TRP A 177 -10.34 1.84 -11.24
N GLY A 178 -11.62 1.83 -10.83
CA GLY A 178 -12.05 1.13 -9.63
C GLY A 178 -12.01 -0.39 -9.78
N ASP A 179 -11.46 -1.07 -8.78
CA ASP A 179 -11.67 -2.52 -8.55
C ASP A 179 -13.08 -2.79 -7.93
N ARG A 180 -13.61 -1.78 -7.24
CA ARG A 180 -14.95 -1.73 -6.67
C ARG A 180 -15.48 -0.31 -6.74
N ILE A 181 -16.79 -0.18 -6.91
CA ILE A 181 -17.50 1.09 -6.78
C ILE A 181 -18.58 0.95 -5.69
N ILE A 182 -18.68 1.94 -4.81
CA ILE A 182 -19.80 2.08 -3.87
C ILE A 182 -20.49 3.42 -4.15
N VAL A 183 -21.79 3.38 -4.41
CA VAL A 183 -22.61 4.58 -4.60
C VAL A 183 -23.70 4.66 -3.54
N VAL A 184 -24.04 5.87 -3.13
CA VAL A 184 -25.27 6.11 -2.37
C VAL A 184 -26.44 6.21 -3.35
N ASP A 185 -27.60 5.73 -2.91
CA ASP A 185 -28.85 5.72 -3.67
C ASP A 185 -29.16 7.08 -4.31
N GLY A 186 -29.71 7.05 -5.52
CA GLY A 186 -29.88 8.22 -6.39
C GLY A 186 -28.59 8.75 -7.05
N GLY A 187 -27.40 8.36 -6.57
CA GLY A 187 -26.12 8.79 -7.16
C GLY A 187 -25.79 8.15 -8.52
N ASN A 188 -26.53 7.13 -8.94
CA ASN A 188 -26.30 6.39 -10.18
C ASN A 188 -27.61 6.12 -10.96
N SER A 189 -28.62 6.97 -10.83
CA SER A 189 -29.93 6.76 -11.48
C SER A 189 -29.86 6.68 -13.01
N ASP A 190 -28.82 7.27 -13.62
CA ASP A 190 -28.56 7.32 -15.06
C ASP A 190 -27.63 6.21 -15.56
N GLY A 191 -27.15 5.34 -14.66
CA GLY A 191 -26.24 4.24 -14.94
C GLY A 191 -24.85 4.70 -15.43
N ILE A 192 -24.40 5.89 -15.04
CA ILE A 192 -23.09 6.43 -15.47
C ILE A 192 -21.94 5.48 -15.09
N PHE A 193 -22.00 4.88 -13.89
CA PHE A 193 -20.93 4.00 -13.41
C PHE A 193 -20.87 2.69 -14.20
N GLU A 194 -22.01 2.10 -14.57
CA GLU A 194 -22.08 0.92 -15.44
C GLU A 194 -21.48 1.22 -16.81
N LYS A 195 -21.85 2.35 -17.42
CA LYS A 195 -21.33 2.78 -18.72
C LYS A 195 -19.81 2.96 -18.70
N LEU A 196 -19.27 3.59 -17.65
CA LEU A 196 -17.83 3.86 -17.53
C LEU A 196 -16.99 2.62 -17.17
N THR A 197 -17.65 1.58 -16.67
CA THR A 197 -17.02 0.29 -16.32
C THR A 197 -17.41 -0.84 -17.26
N GLU A 198 -18.08 -0.52 -18.37
CA GLU A 198 -18.49 -1.51 -19.36
C GLU A 198 -17.27 -2.31 -19.88
N GLY A 199 -17.43 -3.63 -19.97
CA GLY A 199 -16.34 -4.55 -20.33
C GLY A 199 -15.31 -4.80 -19.22
N LYS A 200 -15.47 -4.22 -18.03
CA LYS A 200 -14.64 -4.48 -16.84
C LYS A 200 -15.44 -5.26 -15.80
N ASN A 201 -14.77 -6.16 -15.10
CA ASN A 201 -15.37 -6.92 -14.00
C ASN A 201 -15.37 -6.10 -12.69
N VAL A 202 -16.12 -4.99 -12.68
CA VAL A 202 -16.23 -4.08 -11.52
C VAL A 202 -17.61 -4.26 -10.87
N LYS A 203 -17.63 -4.70 -9.61
CA LYS A 203 -18.87 -4.77 -8.82
C LYS A 203 -19.22 -3.36 -8.33
N ILE A 204 -20.42 -2.90 -8.66
CA ILE A 204 -21.03 -1.66 -8.15
C ILE A 204 -21.97 -2.05 -7.01
N LEU A 205 -21.74 -1.48 -5.82
CA LEU A 205 -22.56 -1.69 -4.64
C LEU A 205 -23.33 -0.41 -4.32
N VAL A 206 -24.59 -0.56 -3.90
CA VAL A 206 -25.46 0.56 -3.55
C VAL A 206 -25.72 0.58 -2.04
N ALA A 207 -25.64 1.76 -1.45
CA ALA A 207 -26.00 2.01 -0.06
C ALA A 207 -27.19 2.98 0.02
N PRO A 208 -28.12 2.83 0.98
CA PRO A 208 -29.29 3.70 1.08
C PRO A 208 -28.94 5.15 1.48
N ASN A 209 -27.81 5.35 2.17
CA ASN A 209 -27.30 6.65 2.58
C ASN A 209 -25.83 6.52 3.02
N VAL A 210 -25.21 7.65 3.36
CA VAL A 210 -23.79 7.70 3.79
C VAL A 210 -23.48 6.75 4.94
N ASN A 211 -24.31 6.68 5.99
CA ASN A 211 -24.06 5.73 7.10
C ASN A 211 -24.21 4.28 6.63
N GLY A 212 -25.18 4.01 5.75
CA GLY A 212 -25.40 2.69 5.15
C GLY A 212 -24.22 2.18 4.32
N THR A 213 -23.27 3.04 3.94
CA THR A 213 -22.05 2.62 3.24
C THR A 213 -21.15 1.73 4.09
N SER A 214 -21.31 1.70 5.42
CA SER A 214 -20.48 0.87 6.30
C SER A 214 -20.55 -0.62 5.97
N ALA A 215 -21.71 -1.11 5.50
CA ALA A 215 -21.89 -2.52 5.13
C ALA A 215 -21.11 -2.89 3.85
N PRO A 216 -21.35 -2.26 2.67
CA PRO A 216 -20.58 -2.57 1.47
C PRO A 216 -19.10 -2.21 1.59
N LEU A 217 -18.76 -1.18 2.37
CA LEU A 217 -17.37 -0.81 2.66
C LEU A 217 -16.69 -1.90 3.50
N GLY A 218 -17.35 -2.41 4.52
CA GLY A 218 -16.84 -3.49 5.37
C GLY A 218 -16.64 -4.80 4.59
N GLU A 219 -17.62 -5.19 3.77
CA GLU A 219 -17.52 -6.34 2.86
C GLU A 219 -16.31 -6.20 1.93
N THR A 220 -16.22 -5.07 1.21
CA THR A 220 -15.14 -4.82 0.24
C THR A 220 -13.76 -4.85 0.91
N LEU A 221 -13.61 -4.15 2.04
CA LEU A 221 -12.33 -4.09 2.74
C LEU A 221 -11.93 -5.46 3.31
N SER A 222 -12.88 -6.22 3.84
CA SER A 222 -12.62 -7.59 4.34
C SER A 222 -12.20 -8.54 3.23
N GLU A 223 -12.86 -8.48 2.06
CA GLU A 223 -12.47 -9.24 0.85
C GLU A 223 -11.04 -8.93 0.42
N TRP A 224 -10.56 -7.70 0.67
CA TRP A 224 -9.21 -7.25 0.36
C TRP A 224 -8.21 -7.42 1.50
N GLY A 225 -8.58 -8.14 2.56
CA GLY A 225 -7.69 -8.46 3.69
C GLY A 225 -7.48 -7.30 4.66
N ILE A 226 -8.37 -6.30 4.67
CA ILE A 226 -8.40 -5.21 5.64
C ILE A 226 -9.44 -5.54 6.71
N SER A 227 -9.00 -5.60 7.97
CA SER A 227 -9.88 -5.85 9.11
C SER A 227 -9.83 -4.69 10.09
N ALA A 228 -10.91 -4.52 10.87
CA ALA A 228 -10.93 -3.59 11.99
C ALA A 228 -9.82 -3.95 12.99
N LYS A 229 -9.19 -2.91 13.56
CA LYS A 229 -8.21 -3.07 14.65
C LYS A 229 -8.91 -3.15 16.02
#